data_AF-H1SDK3-F1
#
_entry.id   AF-H1SDK3-F1
#
_cell.length_a   1.000
_cell.length_b   1.000
_cell.length_c   1.000
_cell.angle_alpha   90.00
_cell.angle_beta   90.00
_cell.angle_gamma   90.00
#
_symmetry.space_group_name_H-M   'P 1'
#
loop_
_entity.id
_entity.type
_entity.pdbx_description
1 polymer ?
#
loop_
_entity_poly.entity_id
_entity_poly.type
_entity_poly.pdbx_seq_one_letter_code
_entity_poly.pdbx_strand_id
1 'polypeptide(L)'
;MKRRFAEAWADIVGTAGEGRADAQPSAPSINISGGNVVFGDSVVNRNVFNVRPRVTVVQTGVGVLDASQKARLLELRDQIAGVSRAIEGQTVSPATIMRKLNAHMNVNSYSEIPDDMFDRAESYLVRWRARLDGMPGANRSKGWRDRRVKAIHARCKELGIDRWRLNYMRKAWGKESLIDLPDDDLEQLYLAVMRRKKEEA
;
A
#
# COMPACT_ATOMS: atom_id res chain seq x y z
N MET A 1 28.50 -35.43 -53.23
CA MET A 1 29.97 -35.26 -53.10
C MET A 1 30.33 -35.49 -51.63
N LYS A 2 30.65 -36.75 -51.32
CA LYS A 2 31.02 -37.25 -49.98
C LYS A 2 32.49 -36.92 -49.70
N ARG A 3 32.87 -36.88 -48.42
CA ARG A 3 34.25 -36.83 -47.88
C ARG A 3 34.91 -35.45 -47.83
N ARG A 4 34.51 -34.58 -46.88
CA ARG A 4 35.40 -33.55 -46.28
C ARG A 4 35.06 -33.22 -44.81
N PHE A 5 34.32 -34.08 -44.10
CA PHE A 5 33.97 -33.86 -42.68
C PHE A 5 34.72 -34.77 -41.69
N ALA A 6 35.50 -35.74 -42.17
CA ALA A 6 36.19 -36.72 -41.32
C ALA A 6 37.69 -36.42 -41.09
N GLU A 7 38.28 -35.46 -41.81
CA GLU A 7 39.73 -35.15 -41.72
C GLU A 7 40.04 -33.89 -40.92
N ALA A 8 39.03 -33.18 -40.42
CA ALA A 8 39.20 -32.01 -39.54
C ALA A 8 39.14 -32.34 -38.03
N TRP A 9 38.86 -33.61 -37.68
CA TRP A 9 38.76 -34.07 -36.29
C TRP A 9 40.02 -34.77 -35.75
N ALA A 10 41.00 -35.06 -36.61
CA ALA A 10 42.23 -35.76 -36.23
C ALA A 10 43.40 -34.83 -35.86
N ASP A 11 43.28 -33.52 -36.09
CA ASP A 11 44.31 -32.51 -35.77
C ASP A 11 44.03 -31.74 -34.46
N ILE A 12 42.84 -31.95 -33.86
CA ILE A 12 42.45 -31.33 -32.58
C ILE A 12 42.82 -32.21 -31.39
N VAL A 13 42.94 -33.53 -31.58
CA VAL A 13 43.27 -34.46 -30.51
C VAL A 13 44.72 -34.91 -30.66
N GLY A 14 45.62 -33.99 -30.32
CA GLY A 14 47.02 -34.28 -30.12
C GLY A 14 47.22 -35.46 -29.16
N THR A 15 48.11 -36.33 -29.60
CA THR A 15 48.67 -37.53 -28.97
C THR A 15 48.96 -37.42 -27.48
N ALA A 16 48.66 -38.52 -26.78
CA ALA A 16 49.02 -38.81 -25.41
C ALA A 16 50.51 -38.57 -25.12
N GLY A 17 50.79 -37.89 -24.00
CA GLY A 17 52.12 -37.67 -23.45
C GLY A 17 52.06 -37.10 -22.04
N GLU A 18 52.29 -37.98 -21.06
CA GLU A 18 52.95 -37.79 -19.76
C GLU A 18 52.59 -36.59 -18.84
N GLY A 19 52.02 -36.95 -17.68
CA GLY A 19 52.52 -36.55 -16.36
C GLY A 19 52.32 -35.10 -15.91
N ARG A 20 51.33 -34.87 -15.04
CA ARG A 20 51.40 -33.83 -14.00
C ARG A 20 50.41 -34.10 -12.86
N ALA A 21 50.94 -33.94 -11.65
CA ALA A 21 50.37 -34.30 -10.37
C ALA A 21 49.00 -33.65 -10.09
N ASP A 22 48.13 -34.42 -9.43
CA ASP A 22 46.86 -34.00 -8.88
C ASP A 22 47.02 -32.81 -7.92
N ALA A 23 46.56 -31.63 -8.35
CA ALA A 23 46.20 -30.55 -7.43
C ALA A 23 44.67 -30.58 -7.26
N GLN A 24 44.21 -31.12 -6.14
CA GLN A 24 42.81 -31.01 -5.73
C GLN A 24 42.42 -29.54 -5.60
N PRO A 25 41.33 -29.06 -6.22
CA PRO A 25 40.78 -27.75 -5.88
C PRO A 25 40.25 -27.79 -4.45
N SER A 26 40.83 -26.97 -3.57
CA SER A 26 40.33 -26.79 -2.21
C SER A 26 38.92 -26.24 -2.24
N ALA A 27 37.97 -26.98 -1.65
CA ALA A 27 36.60 -26.52 -1.50
C ALA A 27 36.58 -25.23 -0.66
N PRO A 28 35.73 -24.24 -0.98
CA PRO A 28 35.63 -23.01 -0.20
C PRO A 28 35.14 -23.35 1.21
N SER A 29 35.99 -23.11 2.21
CA SER A 29 35.65 -23.33 3.62
C SER A 29 34.71 -22.22 4.11
N ILE A 30 33.45 -22.55 4.35
CA ILE A 30 32.49 -21.65 4.98
C ILE A 30 32.59 -21.85 6.50
N ASN A 31 33.12 -20.86 7.20
CA ASN A 31 33.21 -20.87 8.65
C ASN A 31 32.12 -19.94 9.21
N ILE A 32 31.15 -20.50 9.95
CA ILE A 32 30.03 -19.74 10.53
C ILE A 32 30.29 -19.63 12.03
N SER A 33 30.69 -18.44 12.48
CA SER A 33 30.83 -18.13 13.90
C SER A 33 30.20 -16.78 14.19
N GLY A 34 29.30 -16.74 15.17
CA GLY A 34 28.83 -15.51 15.80
C GLY A 34 28.20 -14.45 14.88
N GLY A 35 27.44 -14.86 13.85
CA GLY A 35 26.68 -13.93 12.99
C GLY A 35 27.42 -13.38 11.78
N ASN A 36 28.70 -13.73 11.59
CA ASN A 36 29.46 -13.37 10.40
C ASN A 36 29.58 -14.57 9.45
N VAL A 37 29.37 -14.33 8.15
CA VAL A 37 29.66 -15.29 7.08
C VAL A 37 30.81 -14.72 6.27
N VAL A 38 31.94 -15.42 6.27
CA VAL A 38 33.14 -15.05 5.51
C VAL A 38 33.17 -15.88 4.23
N PHE A 39 33.22 -15.21 3.08
CA PHE A 39 33.36 -15.84 1.77
C PHE A 39 34.59 -15.26 1.07
N GLY A 40 35.67 -16.06 1.00
CA GLY A 40 36.97 -15.59 0.48
C GLY A 40 37.51 -14.39 1.28
N ASP A 41 38.01 -13.37 0.58
CA ASP A 41 38.61 -12.14 1.16
C ASP A 41 37.57 -11.07 1.58
N SER A 42 36.27 -11.39 1.51
CA SER A 42 35.20 -10.42 1.82
C SER A 42 34.42 -10.83 3.08
N VAL A 43 34.35 -9.90 4.03
CA VAL A 43 33.55 -10.02 5.26
C VAL A 43 32.18 -9.36 5.03
N VAL A 44 31.12 -10.16 5.00
CA VAL A 44 29.74 -9.67 4.98
C VAL A 44 29.23 -9.62 6.43
N ASN A 45 29.22 -8.42 7.03
CA ASN A 45 28.67 -8.21 8.36
C ASN A 45 27.13 -8.04 8.25
N ARG A 46 26.39 -9.12 8.49
CA ARG A 46 24.93 -9.08 8.58
C ARG A 46 24.55 -8.81 10.02
N ASN A 47 24.37 -7.54 10.36
CA ASN A 47 23.93 -7.14 11.70
C ASN A 47 22.46 -7.59 11.92
N VAL A 48 22.26 -8.80 12.43
CA VAL A 48 20.94 -9.32 12.78
C VAL A 48 20.59 -8.78 14.17
N PHE A 49 19.87 -7.66 14.23
CA PHE A 49 19.31 -7.19 15.49
C PHE A 49 18.30 -8.20 16.00
N ASN A 50 18.64 -8.92 17.07
CA ASN A 50 17.71 -9.79 17.79
C ASN A 50 16.75 -8.91 18.60
N VAL A 51 15.73 -8.37 17.92
CA VAL A 51 14.66 -7.62 18.57
C VAL A 51 13.86 -8.62 19.40
N ARG A 52 14.00 -8.56 20.72
CA ARG A 52 13.18 -9.36 21.63
C ARG A 52 11.70 -9.09 21.29
N PRO A 53 10.90 -10.13 20.95
CA PRO A 53 9.48 -9.91 20.72
C PRO A 53 8.87 -9.40 22.03
N ARG A 54 8.38 -8.17 22.01
CA ARG A 54 7.59 -7.64 23.13
C ARG A 54 6.30 -8.45 23.11
N VAL A 55 6.15 -9.36 24.07
CA VAL A 55 4.93 -10.16 24.22
C VAL A 55 3.85 -9.19 24.70
N THR A 56 3.10 -8.64 23.75
CA THR A 56 1.87 -7.92 24.04
C THR A 56 0.82 -8.97 24.38
N VAL A 57 0.41 -9.02 25.64
CA VAL A 57 -0.70 -9.87 26.07
C VAL A 57 -1.97 -9.31 25.42
N VAL A 58 -2.39 -9.93 24.33
CA VAL A 58 -3.63 -9.58 23.64
C VAL A 58 -4.79 -10.07 24.52
N GLN A 59 -5.36 -9.20 25.33
CA GLN A 59 -6.64 -9.48 25.96
C GLN A 59 -7.71 -9.50 24.87
N THR A 60 -7.94 -10.66 24.28
CA THR A 60 -9.18 -10.95 23.54
C THR A 60 -10.25 -11.25 24.59
N GLY A 61 -10.67 -10.20 25.29
CA GLY A 61 -11.68 -10.25 26.35
C GLY A 61 -13.00 -9.64 25.91
N VAL A 62 -14.07 -9.98 26.62
CA VAL A 62 -15.35 -9.27 26.55
C VAL A 62 -15.08 -7.75 26.74
N GLY A 63 -15.56 -6.91 25.83
CA GLY A 63 -15.38 -5.44 25.85
C GLY A 63 -14.34 -4.86 24.88
N VAL A 64 -13.72 -5.68 24.02
CA VAL A 64 -12.88 -5.19 22.89
C VAL A 64 -13.60 -5.32 21.56
N LEU A 65 -13.04 -4.72 20.50
CA LEU A 65 -13.60 -4.78 19.15
C LEU A 65 -13.97 -6.22 18.70
N ASP A 66 -15.16 -6.34 18.11
CA ASP A 66 -15.60 -7.57 17.48
C ASP A 66 -14.84 -7.86 16.15
N ALA A 67 -15.10 -9.02 15.54
CA ALA A 67 -14.45 -9.41 14.29
C ALA A 67 -14.82 -8.49 13.11
N SER A 68 -16.05 -7.99 13.06
CA SER A 68 -16.57 -7.12 11.99
C SER A 68 -15.95 -5.72 12.04
N GLN A 69 -15.84 -5.15 13.23
CA GLN A 69 -15.19 -3.89 13.53
C GLN A 69 -13.69 -3.96 13.20
N LYS A 70 -13.02 -5.06 13.59
CA LYS A 70 -11.62 -5.30 13.21
C LYS A 70 -11.45 -5.36 11.69
N ALA A 71 -12.30 -6.11 11.00
CA ALA A 71 -12.26 -6.20 9.54
C ALA A 71 -12.46 -4.83 8.89
N ARG A 72 -13.38 -4.00 9.43
CA ARG A 72 -13.62 -2.64 8.95
C ARG A 72 -12.39 -1.74 9.08
N LEU A 73 -11.68 -1.78 10.21
CA LEU A 73 -10.45 -0.99 10.38
C LEU A 73 -9.34 -1.44 9.41
N LEU A 74 -9.22 -2.75 9.17
CA LEU A 74 -8.26 -3.29 8.19
C LEU A 74 -8.61 -2.88 6.76
N GLU A 75 -9.90 -2.89 6.40
CA GLU A 75 -10.38 -2.40 5.11
C GLU A 75 -10.00 -0.92 4.92
N LEU A 76 -10.25 -0.07 5.91
CA LEU A 76 -9.89 1.34 5.86
C LEU A 76 -8.38 1.54 5.75
N ARG A 77 -7.58 0.75 6.48
CA ARG A 77 -6.11 0.76 6.36
C ARG A 77 -5.66 0.49 4.92
N ASP A 78 -6.23 -0.54 4.29
CA ASP A 78 -5.83 -0.92 2.93
C ASP A 78 -6.28 0.09 1.89
N GLN A 79 -7.44 0.71 2.10
CA GLN A 79 -7.92 1.84 1.29
C GLN A 79 -6.99 3.05 1.40
N ILE A 80 -6.58 3.44 2.62
CA ILE A 80 -5.62 4.54 2.85
C ILE A 80 -4.29 4.23 2.17
N ALA A 81 -3.75 3.01 2.35
CA ALA A 81 -2.52 2.60 1.70
C ALA A 81 -2.64 2.66 0.17
N GLY A 82 -3.77 2.21 -0.38
CA GLY A 82 -4.08 2.28 -1.81
C GLY A 82 -4.08 3.71 -2.36
N VAL A 83 -4.76 4.64 -1.69
CA VAL A 83 -4.79 6.06 -2.09
C VAL A 83 -3.39 6.68 -1.95
N SER A 84 -2.69 6.39 -0.86
CA SER A 84 -1.37 6.96 -0.59
C SER A 84 -0.33 6.64 -1.68
N ARG A 85 -0.42 5.47 -2.33
CA ARG A 85 0.49 5.08 -3.41
C ARG A 85 0.31 5.90 -4.69
N ALA A 86 -0.87 6.49 -4.90
CA ALA A 86 -1.13 7.34 -6.06
C ALA A 86 -0.58 8.76 -5.89
N ILE A 87 -0.29 9.16 -4.64
CA ILE A 87 0.16 10.49 -4.27
C ILE A 87 1.67 10.45 -4.05
N GLU A 88 2.39 11.17 -4.92
CA GLU A 88 3.84 11.23 -4.84
C GLU A 88 4.32 11.83 -3.51
N GLY A 89 5.33 11.21 -2.89
CA GLY A 89 5.88 11.64 -1.61
C GLY A 89 5.01 11.37 -0.38
N GLN A 90 3.80 10.83 -0.54
CA GLN A 90 2.86 10.54 0.57
C GLN A 90 2.61 9.05 0.77
N THR A 91 3.41 8.16 0.16
CA THR A 91 3.25 6.71 0.29
C THR A 91 3.36 6.27 1.76
N VAL A 92 2.30 5.66 2.28
CA VAL A 92 2.27 5.14 3.66
C VAL A 92 2.07 3.62 3.65
N SER A 93 2.91 2.90 4.40
CA SER A 93 2.74 1.46 4.55
C SER A 93 1.56 1.12 5.47
N PRO A 94 0.85 -0.01 5.23
CA PRO A 94 -0.22 -0.48 6.11
C PRO A 94 0.18 -0.56 7.59
N ALA A 95 1.41 -1.00 7.87
CA ALA A 95 1.96 -1.07 9.22
C ALA A 95 2.10 0.33 9.88
N THR A 96 2.49 1.34 9.11
CA THR A 96 2.61 2.72 9.60
C THR A 96 1.24 3.31 9.93
N ILE A 97 0.22 2.99 9.12
CA ILE A 97 -1.17 3.40 9.36
C ILE A 97 -1.66 2.82 10.69
N MET A 98 -1.48 1.51 10.90
CA MET A 98 -1.87 0.87 12.16
C MET A 98 -1.09 1.41 13.36
N ARG A 99 0.22 1.63 13.21
CA ARG A 99 1.02 2.23 14.29
C ARG A 99 0.50 3.60 14.70
N LYS A 100 0.14 4.45 13.72
CA LYS A 100 -0.43 5.78 13.97
C LYS A 100 -1.84 5.70 14.59
N LEU A 101 -2.65 4.73 14.17
CA LEU A 101 -3.95 4.46 14.80
C LEU A 101 -3.78 4.05 16.27
N ASN A 102 -2.93 3.05 16.54
CA ASN A 102 -2.67 2.56 17.89
C ASN A 102 -2.18 3.68 18.80
N ALA A 103 -1.25 4.51 18.31
CA ALA A 103 -0.78 5.70 19.03
C ALA A 103 -1.90 6.73 19.27
N HIS A 104 -2.77 6.99 18.29
CA HIS A 104 -3.91 7.90 18.44
C HIS A 104 -4.95 7.39 19.46
N MET A 105 -5.12 6.07 19.53
CA MET A 105 -6.03 5.41 20.48
C MET A 105 -5.38 5.10 21.83
N ASN A 106 -4.08 5.38 22.00
CA ASN A 106 -3.30 5.07 23.19
C ASN A 106 -3.33 3.57 23.60
N VAL A 107 -3.24 2.68 22.60
CA VAL A 107 -3.22 1.21 22.78
C VAL A 107 -1.96 0.60 22.16
N ASN A 108 -1.58 -0.61 22.55
CA ASN A 108 -0.43 -1.29 21.91
C ASN A 108 -0.83 -1.88 20.56
N SER A 109 -2.01 -2.48 20.49
CA SER A 109 -2.56 -3.12 19.30
C SER A 109 -3.99 -2.66 19.04
N TYR A 110 -4.38 -2.57 17.76
CA TYR A 110 -5.76 -2.24 17.40
C TYR A 110 -6.77 -3.26 17.93
N SER A 111 -6.34 -4.50 18.18
CA SER A 111 -7.17 -5.54 18.77
C SER A 111 -7.52 -5.29 20.23
N GLU A 112 -6.80 -4.40 20.91
CA GLU A 112 -7.04 -3.96 22.29
C GLU A 112 -7.93 -2.73 22.37
N ILE A 113 -8.38 -2.18 21.22
CA ILE A 113 -9.30 -1.04 21.22
C ILE A 113 -10.62 -1.49 21.88
N PRO A 114 -11.11 -0.75 22.88
CA PRO A 114 -12.44 -0.95 23.45
C PRO A 114 -13.55 -0.79 22.40
N ASP A 115 -14.65 -1.53 22.54
CA ASP A 115 -15.78 -1.49 21.61
C ASP A 115 -16.46 -0.10 21.52
N ASP A 116 -16.62 0.57 22.65
CA ASP A 116 -17.15 1.94 22.79
C ASP A 116 -16.30 3.00 22.05
N MET A 117 -15.02 2.72 21.83
CA MET A 117 -14.08 3.59 21.13
C MET A 117 -14.01 3.33 19.63
N PHE A 118 -14.77 2.36 19.10
CA PHE A 118 -14.75 2.01 17.68
C PHE A 118 -15.02 3.21 16.76
N ASP A 119 -16.08 3.98 17.04
CA ASP A 119 -16.48 5.13 16.22
C ASP A 119 -15.38 6.18 16.13
N ARG A 120 -14.63 6.36 17.22
CA ARG A 120 -13.49 7.28 17.27
C ARG A 120 -12.32 6.77 16.41
N ALA A 121 -12.03 5.47 16.48
CA ALA A 121 -11.00 4.84 15.66
C ALA A 121 -11.35 4.88 14.17
N GLU A 122 -12.60 4.54 13.82
CA GLU A 122 -13.10 4.60 12.45
C GLU A 122 -13.04 6.04 11.92
N SER A 123 -13.56 6.99 12.68
CA SER A 123 -13.53 8.42 12.31
C SER A 123 -12.12 8.92 12.05
N TYR A 124 -11.12 8.49 12.82
CA TYR A 124 -9.73 8.87 12.59
C TYR A 124 -9.22 8.39 11.23
N LEU A 125 -9.43 7.12 10.89
CA LEU A 125 -9.01 6.55 9.61
C LEU A 125 -9.79 7.17 8.43
N VAL A 126 -11.10 7.35 8.56
CA VAL A 126 -11.94 7.99 7.54
C VAL A 126 -11.46 9.42 7.27
N ARG A 127 -11.17 10.20 8.33
CA ARG A 127 -10.61 11.56 8.17
C ARG A 127 -9.25 11.54 7.52
N TRP A 128 -8.38 10.60 7.87
CA TRP A 128 -7.07 10.48 7.23
C TRP A 128 -7.22 10.17 5.74
N ARG A 129 -8.07 9.20 5.38
CA ARG A 129 -8.39 8.92 3.99
C ARG A 129 -8.91 10.17 3.26
N ALA A 130 -9.86 10.89 3.86
CA ALA A 130 -10.43 12.10 3.25
C ALA A 130 -9.37 13.19 3.01
N ARG A 131 -8.39 13.33 3.92
CA ARG A 131 -7.25 14.23 3.71
C ARG A 131 -6.41 13.81 2.50
N LEU A 132 -6.11 12.52 2.36
CA LEU A 132 -5.36 12.00 1.21
C LEU A 132 -6.16 12.14 -0.09
N ASP A 133 -7.45 11.81 -0.08
CA ASP A 133 -8.30 11.90 -1.27
C ASP A 133 -8.38 13.36 -1.80
N GLY A 134 -8.23 14.37 -0.93
CA GLY A 134 -8.19 15.79 -1.26
C GLY A 134 -6.81 16.35 -1.64
N MET A 135 -5.75 15.54 -1.64
CA MET A 135 -4.42 15.98 -2.06
C MET A 135 -4.26 15.97 -3.59
N PRO A 136 -3.37 16.82 -4.13
CA PRO A 136 -3.00 16.77 -5.55
C PRO A 136 -2.51 15.36 -5.95
N GLY A 137 -3.00 14.85 -7.08
CA GLY A 137 -2.63 13.51 -7.60
C GLY A 137 -3.48 12.35 -7.05
N ALA A 138 -4.36 12.57 -6.09
CA ALA A 138 -5.26 11.53 -5.57
C ALA A 138 -6.26 11.01 -6.62
N ASN A 139 -6.57 11.81 -7.65
CA ASN A 139 -7.40 11.44 -8.79
C ASN A 139 -6.86 10.23 -9.58
N ARG A 140 -5.55 9.99 -9.52
CA ARG A 140 -4.92 8.81 -10.14
C ARG A 140 -5.20 7.51 -9.38
N SER A 141 -5.73 7.59 -8.16
CA SER A 141 -6.03 6.39 -7.38
C SER A 141 -7.24 5.65 -7.93
N LYS A 142 -7.17 4.32 -7.94
CA LYS A 142 -8.26 3.47 -8.43
C LYS A 142 -9.55 3.76 -7.67
N GLY A 143 -10.63 3.97 -8.42
CA GLY A 143 -11.98 4.23 -7.87
C GLY A 143 -12.13 5.59 -7.21
N TRP A 144 -11.19 6.53 -7.38
CA TRP A 144 -11.35 7.91 -6.87
C TRP A 144 -12.63 8.55 -7.39
N ARG A 145 -12.87 8.44 -8.69
CA ARG A 145 -14.05 8.99 -9.36
C ARG A 145 -15.36 8.49 -8.76
N ASP A 146 -15.49 7.17 -8.60
CA ASP A 146 -16.68 6.55 -8.00
C ASP A 146 -16.93 7.04 -6.57
N ARG A 147 -15.84 7.23 -5.79
CA ARG A 147 -15.94 7.77 -4.43
C ARG A 147 -16.42 9.22 -4.45
N ARG A 148 -15.92 10.05 -5.37
CA ARG A 148 -16.36 11.45 -5.50
C ARG A 148 -17.82 11.54 -5.92
N VAL A 149 -18.24 10.74 -6.90
CA VAL A 149 -19.64 10.65 -7.33
C VAL A 149 -20.54 10.22 -6.17
N LYS A 150 -20.19 9.15 -5.44
CA LYS A 150 -20.94 8.69 -4.26
C LYS A 150 -21.04 9.75 -3.18
N ALA A 151 -19.94 10.46 -2.90
CA ALA A 151 -19.92 11.52 -1.89
C ALA A 151 -20.80 12.71 -2.28
N ILE A 152 -20.77 13.11 -3.56
CA ILE A 152 -21.67 14.14 -4.10
C ILE A 152 -23.13 13.69 -3.94
N HIS A 153 -23.48 12.47 -4.36
CA HIS A 153 -24.84 11.96 -4.23
C HIS A 153 -25.31 11.90 -2.77
N ALA A 154 -24.48 11.38 -1.87
CA ALA A 154 -24.80 11.31 -0.44
C ALA A 154 -25.09 12.72 0.12
N ARG A 155 -24.23 13.69 -0.20
CA ARG A 155 -24.38 15.07 0.27
C ARG A 155 -25.59 15.77 -0.35
N CYS A 156 -25.85 15.55 -1.63
CA CYS A 156 -27.04 16.08 -2.30
C CYS A 156 -28.33 15.55 -1.68
N LYS A 157 -28.38 14.25 -1.36
CA LYS A 157 -29.52 13.61 -0.69
C LYS A 157 -29.72 14.15 0.73
N GLU A 158 -28.64 14.33 1.49
CA GLU A 158 -28.68 14.89 2.85
C GLU A 158 -29.26 16.31 2.87
N LEU A 159 -28.88 17.14 1.89
CA LEU A 159 -29.28 18.55 1.82
C LEU A 159 -30.52 18.82 0.95
N GLY A 160 -30.99 17.85 0.16
CA GLY A 160 -32.09 18.03 -0.80
C GLY A 160 -31.74 18.92 -2.00
N ILE A 161 -30.47 19.04 -2.37
CA ILE A 161 -29.97 20.03 -3.35
C ILE A 161 -29.76 19.49 -4.77
N ASP A 162 -30.41 18.39 -5.15
CA ASP A 162 -30.21 17.75 -6.47
C ASP A 162 -30.51 18.69 -7.66
N ARG A 163 -31.58 19.50 -7.56
CA ARG A 163 -31.92 20.51 -8.60
C ARG A 163 -30.82 21.57 -8.72
N TRP A 164 -30.29 22.01 -7.59
CA TRP A 164 -29.20 22.98 -7.57
C TRP A 164 -27.94 22.41 -8.23
N ARG A 165 -27.56 21.16 -7.90
CA ARG A 165 -26.41 20.48 -8.51
C ARG A 165 -26.53 20.45 -10.04
N LEU A 166 -27.67 20.03 -10.56
CA LEU A 166 -27.91 19.96 -12.02
C LEU A 166 -27.82 21.33 -12.68
N ASN A 167 -28.44 22.35 -12.09
CA ASN A 167 -28.36 23.72 -12.61
C ASN A 167 -26.93 24.27 -12.58
N TYR A 168 -26.18 24.00 -11.52
CA TYR A 168 -24.79 24.39 -11.40
C TYR A 168 -23.92 23.72 -12.48
N MET A 169 -24.09 22.42 -12.70
CA MET A 169 -23.37 21.68 -13.74
C MET A 169 -23.67 22.21 -15.15
N ARG A 170 -24.94 22.47 -15.45
CA ARG A 170 -25.37 23.03 -16.73
C ARG A 170 -24.78 24.42 -16.95
N LYS A 171 -24.75 25.28 -15.92
CA LYS A 171 -24.23 26.65 -16.02
C LYS A 171 -22.70 26.70 -16.12
N ALA A 172 -21.99 25.86 -15.37
CA ALA A 172 -20.53 25.90 -15.32
C ALA A 172 -19.88 25.19 -16.53
N TRP A 173 -20.44 24.05 -16.95
CA TRP A 173 -19.80 23.18 -17.95
C TRP A 173 -20.73 22.73 -19.08
N GLY A 174 -22.02 23.10 -19.05
CA GLY A 174 -22.98 22.64 -20.05
C GLY A 174 -23.28 21.13 -19.98
N LYS A 175 -23.00 20.47 -18.85
CA LYS A 175 -23.18 19.02 -18.67
C LYS A 175 -24.42 18.70 -17.84
N GLU A 176 -25.06 17.57 -18.16
CA GLU A 176 -26.25 17.09 -17.46
C GLU A 176 -26.02 15.82 -16.63
N SER A 177 -24.94 15.09 -16.91
CA SER A 177 -24.57 13.87 -16.19
C SER A 177 -23.22 14.00 -15.49
N LEU A 178 -23.09 13.39 -14.31
CA LEU A 178 -21.82 13.30 -13.59
C LEU A 178 -20.77 12.49 -14.35
N ILE A 179 -21.22 11.53 -15.17
CA ILE A 179 -20.35 10.67 -15.96
C ILE A 179 -19.60 11.48 -17.02
N ASP A 180 -20.21 12.55 -17.53
CA ASP A 180 -19.66 13.38 -18.61
C ASP A 180 -18.67 14.45 -18.11
N LEU A 181 -18.49 14.59 -16.79
CA LEU A 181 -17.55 15.53 -16.21
C LEU A 181 -16.12 14.97 -16.23
N PRO A 182 -15.11 15.70 -16.74
CA PRO A 182 -13.72 15.32 -16.50
C PRO A 182 -13.40 15.38 -14.99
N ASP A 183 -12.31 14.72 -14.58
CA ASP A 183 -11.99 14.57 -13.15
C ASP A 183 -11.75 15.92 -12.43
N ASP A 184 -11.20 16.92 -13.14
CA ASP A 184 -10.98 18.26 -12.58
C ASP A 184 -12.30 19.01 -12.32
N ASP A 185 -13.27 18.90 -13.24
CA ASP A 185 -14.59 19.49 -13.07
C ASP A 185 -15.40 18.75 -11.99
N LEU A 186 -15.23 17.43 -11.89
CA LEU A 186 -15.83 16.64 -10.83
C LEU A 186 -15.30 17.04 -9.45
N GLU A 187 -14.01 17.33 -9.32
CA GLU A 187 -13.45 17.82 -8.05
C GLU A 187 -13.97 19.22 -7.71
N GLN A 188 -14.07 20.11 -8.69
CA GLN A 188 -14.68 21.44 -8.48
C GLN A 188 -16.14 21.33 -8.02
N LEU A 189 -16.92 20.46 -8.66
CA LEU A 189 -18.30 20.18 -8.25
C LEU A 189 -18.35 19.61 -6.82
N TYR A 190 -17.47 18.65 -6.51
CA TYR A 190 -17.36 18.09 -5.16
C TYR A 190 -17.12 19.19 -4.12
N LEU A 191 -16.16 20.08 -4.35
CA LEU A 191 -15.84 21.16 -3.42
C LEU A 191 -17.02 22.13 -3.24
N ALA A 192 -17.72 22.46 -4.33
CA ALA A 192 -18.90 23.32 -4.29
C ALA A 192 -20.05 22.70 -3.48
N VAL A 193 -20.31 21.40 -3.67
CA VAL A 193 -21.33 20.63 -2.94
C VAL A 193 -20.98 20.50 -1.46
N MET A 194 -19.72 20.21 -1.14
CA MET A 194 -19.29 20.03 0.26
C MET A 194 -19.27 21.32 1.06
N ARG A 195 -19.01 22.46 0.42
CA ARG A 195 -19.05 23.80 1.06
C ARG A 195 -20.48 24.28 1.31
N ARG A 196 -21.49 23.71 0.63
CA ARG A 196 -22.88 24.08 0.84
C ARG A 196 -23.37 23.66 2.22
N LYS A 197 -24.11 24.58 2.84
CA LYS A 197 -24.88 24.35 4.06
C LYS A 197 -26.34 24.10 3.67
N LYS A 198 -27.07 23.42 4.54
CA LYS A 198 -28.53 23.31 4.41
C LYS A 198 -29.09 24.73 4.47
N GLU A 199 -29.72 25.17 3.40
CA GLU A 199 -30.55 26.38 3.47
C GLU A 199 -31.75 25.98 4.34
N GLU A 200 -31.86 26.57 5.53
CA GLU A 200 -33.07 26.48 6.34
C GLU A 200 -34.19 27.15 5.53
N ALA A 201 -35.22 26.39 5.19
CA ALA A 201 -36.39 26.85 4.48
C ALA A 201 -37.36 27.54 5.44
#